data_AF-A0A1Q3M3H5-F1
#
_entry.id   AF-A0A1Q3M3H5-F1
#
_cell.length_a   1.000
_cell.length_b   1.000
_cell.length_c   1.000
_cell.angle_alpha   90.00
_cell.angle_beta   90.00
_cell.angle_gamma   90.00
#
_symmetry.space_group_name_H-M   'P 1'
#
loop_
_entity.id
_entity.type
_entity.pdbx_description
1 polymer ?
#
loop_
_entity_poly.entity_id
_entity_poly.type
_entity_poly.pdbx_seq_one_letter_code
_entity_poly.pdbx_strand_id
1 'polypeptide(L)'
;MYRADITLKSIFKLYSTDNPFLFRETYPYNEKHKVTYLTSDQPDAPQNLYSYLWPFSGSLSAVVSIYQNNKDASYLQILENRIMSGLDLYFDTKRDPGAYASYIEKTPTPDRFYDDNVWIGIDFTDLYLLTKEKKYLSRATATWNFIESGTDSILGGGIYWCEQKKFSKNTCSNAPGAVFALKLFEATSDSSYFHKGKNLYEWTKANLQDKKDYLFYDNINLNGEIEKTKFAYNSGQMMQAAALLYKCTKDGSYLKEAQDIAQSCHNYFFYDYTTNKGAKISLPKGDIWFTTVMYRGFIELYGIDKNRKYIDFFKSNLDYAWNYMREDNGLFNKDWTAQTKDDSKWLLTQFAMVEMYARLNKL
;
A
#
# COMPACT_ATOMS: atom_id res chain seq x y z
N MET A 1 13.72 0.32 -14.83
CA MET A 1 12.52 0.61 -15.66
C MET A 1 12.05 -0.57 -16.48
N TYR A 2 12.90 -1.17 -17.32
CA TYR A 2 12.51 -2.31 -18.18
C TYR A 2 11.71 -3.41 -17.44
N ARG A 3 12.18 -3.82 -16.25
CA ARG A 3 11.51 -4.84 -15.43
C ARG A 3 10.07 -4.46 -15.04
N ALA A 4 9.85 -3.22 -14.62
CA ALA A 4 8.51 -2.73 -14.26
C ALA A 4 7.59 -2.67 -15.49
N ASP A 5 8.08 -2.15 -16.61
CA ASP A 5 7.30 -2.01 -17.84
C ASP A 5 6.82 -3.36 -18.41
N ILE A 6 7.72 -4.33 -18.55
CA ILE A 6 7.33 -5.61 -19.14
C ILE A 6 6.41 -6.41 -18.21
N THR A 7 6.57 -6.29 -16.88
CA THR A 7 5.65 -6.91 -15.93
C THR A 7 4.28 -6.24 -15.98
N LEU A 8 4.20 -4.91 -16.07
CA LEU A 8 2.92 -4.21 -16.25
C LEU A 8 2.19 -4.67 -17.52
N LYS A 9 2.92 -4.81 -18.64
CA LYS A 9 2.36 -5.32 -19.90
C LYS A 9 1.84 -6.75 -19.77
N SER A 10 2.56 -7.63 -19.07
CA SER A 10 2.07 -8.98 -18.75
C SER A 10 0.78 -8.93 -17.92
N ILE A 11 0.71 -8.09 -16.89
CA ILE A 11 -0.50 -7.95 -16.06
C ILE A 11 -1.67 -7.49 -16.93
N PHE A 12 -1.50 -6.42 -17.71
CA PHE A 12 -2.56 -5.92 -18.59
C PHE A 12 -2.99 -6.98 -19.62
N LYS A 13 -2.07 -7.76 -20.17
CA LYS A 13 -2.44 -8.83 -21.11
C LYS A 13 -3.27 -9.93 -20.44
N LEU A 14 -2.89 -10.33 -19.23
CA LEU A 14 -3.39 -11.56 -18.60
C LEU A 14 -4.61 -11.33 -17.70
N TYR A 15 -4.70 -10.17 -17.04
CA TYR A 15 -5.76 -9.86 -16.08
C TYR A 15 -6.89 -9.01 -16.66
N SER A 16 -6.75 -8.48 -17.89
CA SER A 16 -7.84 -7.72 -18.53
C SER A 16 -9.11 -8.55 -18.64
N THR A 17 -10.25 -7.86 -18.61
CA THR A 17 -11.57 -8.46 -18.79
C THR A 17 -12.27 -7.87 -20.01
N ASP A 18 -13.50 -8.33 -20.29
CA ASP A 18 -14.36 -7.74 -21.32
C ASP A 18 -14.70 -6.26 -21.01
N ASN A 19 -14.63 -5.86 -19.74
CA ASN A 19 -14.61 -4.44 -19.37
C ASN A 19 -13.15 -3.94 -19.41
N PRO A 20 -12.81 -2.99 -20.31
CA PRO A 20 -11.42 -2.56 -20.52
C PRO A 20 -10.81 -1.85 -19.32
N PHE A 21 -11.64 -1.39 -18.37
CA PHE A 21 -11.22 -0.64 -17.19
C PHE A 21 -11.02 -1.53 -15.95
N LEU A 22 -11.45 -2.79 -15.98
CA LEU A 22 -11.41 -3.69 -14.83
C LEU A 22 -10.46 -4.88 -15.06
N PHE A 23 -9.97 -5.44 -13.95
CA PHE A 23 -9.07 -6.59 -13.93
C PHE A 23 -9.71 -7.77 -13.21
N ARG A 24 -9.27 -8.99 -13.50
CA ARG A 24 -9.55 -10.18 -12.69
C ARG A 24 -8.81 -10.13 -11.36
N GLU A 25 -9.36 -10.77 -10.33
CA GLU A 25 -8.70 -10.92 -9.03
C GLU A 25 -7.42 -11.78 -9.13
N THR A 26 -7.44 -12.81 -9.97
CA THR A 26 -6.33 -13.75 -10.14
C THR A 26 -6.08 -14.15 -11.59
N TYR A 27 -4.87 -14.65 -11.87
CA TYR A 27 -4.52 -15.29 -13.15
C TYR A 27 -3.71 -16.60 -12.97
N PRO A 28 -4.08 -17.71 -13.64
CA PRO A 28 -5.33 -17.92 -14.37
C PRO A 28 -6.54 -17.68 -13.47
N TYR A 29 -7.68 -17.29 -14.06
CA TYR A 29 -8.90 -17.01 -13.31
C TYR A 29 -9.27 -18.23 -12.45
N ASN A 30 -9.34 -18.03 -11.14
CA ASN A 30 -9.66 -19.09 -10.20
C ASN A 30 -11.06 -18.86 -9.63
N GLU A 31 -12.01 -19.68 -10.07
CA GLU A 31 -13.40 -19.57 -9.65
C GLU A 31 -13.63 -19.90 -8.18
N LYS A 32 -12.69 -20.63 -7.58
CA LYS A 32 -12.72 -21.06 -6.18
C LYS A 32 -11.91 -20.14 -5.28
N HIS A 33 -11.44 -18.99 -5.80
CA HIS A 33 -10.67 -18.05 -4.99
C HIS A 33 -11.53 -17.49 -3.86
N LYS A 34 -11.10 -17.75 -2.61
CA LYS A 34 -11.75 -17.22 -1.41
C LYS A 34 -11.05 -15.95 -0.97
N VAL A 35 -11.84 -14.90 -0.80
CA VAL A 35 -11.35 -13.63 -0.25
C VAL A 35 -11.38 -13.70 1.27
N THR A 36 -10.21 -13.51 1.89
CA THR A 36 -10.02 -13.60 3.35
C THR A 36 -9.70 -12.25 3.99
N TYR A 37 -9.80 -11.16 3.23
CA TYR A 37 -9.39 -9.81 3.64
C TYR A 37 -10.58 -8.85 3.81
N LEU A 38 -11.81 -9.37 3.85
CA LEU A 38 -13.02 -8.60 4.14
C LEU A 38 -13.47 -8.82 5.59
N THR A 39 -14.34 -7.94 6.08
CA THR A 39 -14.85 -7.95 7.47
C THR A 39 -15.83 -9.07 7.81
N SER A 40 -16.19 -9.93 6.85
CA SER A 40 -16.99 -11.12 7.08
C SER A 40 -16.53 -12.21 6.14
N ASP A 41 -16.31 -13.41 6.69
CA ASP A 41 -16.29 -14.64 5.91
C ASP A 41 -17.64 -14.73 5.20
N GLN A 42 -17.66 -14.45 3.90
CA GLN A 42 -18.80 -14.74 3.04
C GLN A 42 -18.47 -15.99 2.24
N PRO A 43 -18.58 -17.20 2.85
CA PRO A 43 -18.23 -18.45 2.18
C PRO A 43 -19.05 -18.70 0.91
N ASP A 44 -20.21 -18.02 0.76
CA ASP A 44 -21.17 -18.20 -0.33
C ASP A 44 -21.43 -16.91 -1.15
N ALA A 45 -20.58 -15.88 -1.06
CA ALA A 45 -20.76 -14.68 -1.88
C ALA A 45 -20.67 -15.03 -3.39
N PRO A 46 -21.63 -14.59 -4.23
CA PRO A 46 -21.59 -14.88 -5.66
C PRO A 46 -20.30 -14.34 -6.25
N GLN A 47 -19.63 -15.20 -6.99
CA GLN A 47 -18.28 -15.03 -7.51
C GLN A 47 -18.11 -13.69 -8.23
N ASN A 48 -17.13 -12.91 -7.79
CA ASN A 48 -16.83 -11.62 -8.38
C ASN A 48 -16.04 -11.81 -9.67
N LEU A 49 -16.59 -11.27 -10.77
CA LEU A 49 -15.97 -11.31 -12.08
C LEU A 49 -14.69 -10.46 -12.12
N TYR A 50 -14.66 -9.39 -11.36
CA TYR A 50 -13.58 -8.42 -11.30
C TYR A 50 -12.86 -8.48 -9.95
N SER A 51 -11.73 -7.80 -9.85
CA SER A 51 -11.01 -7.70 -8.60
C SER A 51 -11.73 -6.81 -7.59
N TYR A 52 -11.45 -7.02 -6.31
CA TYR A 52 -11.78 -6.03 -5.28
C TYR A 52 -10.92 -4.76 -5.44
N LEU A 53 -11.32 -3.71 -4.73
CA LEU A 53 -10.66 -2.41 -4.77
C LEU A 53 -9.22 -2.48 -4.32
N TRP A 54 -8.91 -3.22 -3.24
CA TRP A 54 -7.54 -3.32 -2.73
C TRP A 54 -6.56 -3.84 -3.80
N PRO A 55 -6.78 -5.01 -4.45
CA PRO A 55 -5.98 -5.44 -5.60
C PRO A 55 -5.97 -4.46 -6.77
N PHE A 56 -7.12 -3.87 -7.10
CA PHE A 56 -7.22 -2.89 -8.18
C PHE A 56 -6.35 -1.65 -7.92
N SER A 57 -6.34 -1.15 -6.68
CA SER A 57 -5.60 0.04 -6.25
C SER A 57 -4.10 -0.09 -6.48
N GLY A 58 -3.56 -1.31 -6.45
CA GLY A 58 -2.17 -1.58 -6.81
C GLY A 58 -1.82 -1.11 -8.23
N SER A 59 -2.79 -1.10 -9.16
CA SER A 59 -2.57 -0.57 -10.51
C SER A 59 -2.25 0.92 -10.51
N LEU A 60 -2.89 1.70 -9.63
CA LEU A 60 -2.60 3.12 -9.43
C LEU A 60 -1.18 3.29 -8.92
N SER A 61 -0.83 2.65 -7.80
CA SER A 61 0.52 2.73 -7.21
C SER A 61 1.62 2.33 -8.20
N ALA A 62 1.40 1.25 -8.96
CA ALA A 62 2.34 0.73 -9.95
C ALA A 62 2.59 1.72 -11.10
N VAL A 63 1.52 2.24 -11.72
CA VAL A 63 1.65 3.14 -12.87
C VAL A 63 2.13 4.54 -12.43
N VAL A 64 1.69 5.04 -11.26
CA VAL A 64 2.22 6.28 -10.66
C VAL A 64 3.73 6.15 -10.41
N SER A 65 4.18 5.02 -9.88
CA SER A 65 5.61 4.76 -9.64
C SER A 65 6.41 4.72 -10.94
N ILE A 66 5.88 4.16 -12.02
CA ILE A 66 6.53 4.20 -13.34
C ILE A 66 6.62 5.64 -13.86
N TYR A 67 5.49 6.36 -13.86
CA TYR A 67 5.43 7.74 -14.34
C TYR A 67 6.35 8.67 -13.53
N GLN A 68 6.44 8.48 -12.22
CA GLN A 68 7.36 9.23 -11.36
C GLN A 68 8.82 9.12 -11.82
N ASN A 69 9.22 7.99 -12.40
CA ASN A 69 10.60 7.73 -12.82
C ASN A 69 10.93 8.27 -14.21
N ASN A 70 10.06 8.04 -15.20
CA ASN A 70 10.37 8.34 -16.60
C ASN A 70 9.65 9.57 -17.15
N LYS A 71 8.61 10.07 -16.47
CA LYS A 71 7.75 11.18 -16.93
C LYS A 71 7.14 10.96 -18.31
N ASP A 72 7.03 9.71 -18.75
CA ASP A 72 6.51 9.37 -20.06
C ASP A 72 4.97 9.53 -20.06
N ALA A 73 4.49 10.41 -20.96
CA ALA A 73 3.08 10.77 -21.09
C ALA A 73 2.17 9.58 -21.42
N SER A 74 2.70 8.50 -22.00
CA SER A 74 1.92 7.29 -22.26
C SER A 74 1.41 6.64 -20.97
N TYR A 75 2.17 6.70 -19.87
CA TYR A 75 1.70 6.20 -18.56
C TYR A 75 0.69 7.15 -17.92
N LEU A 76 0.76 8.45 -18.19
CA LEU A 76 -0.29 9.40 -17.78
C LEU A 76 -1.60 9.10 -18.52
N GLN A 77 -1.53 8.79 -19.82
CA GLN A 77 -2.70 8.34 -20.58
C GLN A 77 -3.26 7.01 -20.06
N ILE A 78 -2.41 6.05 -19.66
CA ILE A 78 -2.84 4.81 -19.01
C ILE A 78 -3.55 5.12 -17.68
N LEU A 79 -2.99 6.01 -16.86
CA LEU A 79 -3.60 6.42 -15.59
C LEU A 79 -5.00 6.99 -15.82
N GLU A 80 -5.14 7.94 -16.73
CA GLU A 80 -6.40 8.66 -16.93
C GLU A 80 -7.44 7.82 -17.65
N ASN A 81 -7.07 7.24 -18.79
CA ASN A 81 -8.03 6.59 -19.67
C ASN A 81 -8.39 5.18 -19.23
N ARG A 82 -7.57 4.56 -18.36
CA ARG A 82 -7.80 3.19 -17.90
C ARG A 82 -7.97 3.08 -16.40
N ILE A 83 -6.96 3.50 -15.63
CA ILE A 83 -6.93 3.23 -14.19
C ILE A 83 -7.96 4.09 -13.45
N MET A 84 -8.00 5.39 -13.73
CA MET A 84 -8.97 6.32 -13.13
C MET A 84 -10.39 6.03 -13.59
N SER A 85 -10.61 5.76 -14.88
CA SER A 85 -11.90 5.28 -15.39
C SER A 85 -12.36 4.01 -14.67
N GLY A 86 -11.45 3.10 -14.32
CA GLY A 86 -11.75 1.91 -13.52
C GLY A 86 -12.08 2.26 -12.06
N LEU A 87 -11.29 3.13 -11.42
CA LEU A 87 -11.57 3.60 -10.05
C LEU A 87 -12.93 4.28 -9.92
N ASP A 88 -13.38 4.99 -10.96
CA ASP A 88 -14.69 5.65 -10.96
C ASP A 88 -15.85 4.65 -10.85
N LEU A 89 -15.65 3.39 -11.28
CA LEU A 89 -16.64 2.31 -11.10
C LEU A 89 -16.73 1.81 -9.65
N TYR A 90 -15.70 2.04 -8.83
CA TYR A 90 -15.70 1.75 -7.39
C TYR A 90 -16.13 2.96 -6.56
N PHE A 91 -16.21 4.17 -7.15
CA PHE A 91 -16.49 5.39 -6.40
C PHE A 91 -17.98 5.51 -6.08
N ASP A 92 -18.32 5.31 -4.81
CA ASP A 92 -19.67 5.40 -4.30
C ASP A 92 -19.99 6.83 -3.86
N THR A 93 -20.95 7.42 -4.56
CA THR A 93 -21.52 8.75 -4.29
C THR A 93 -22.92 8.71 -3.67
N LYS A 94 -23.48 7.50 -3.46
CA LYS A 94 -24.80 7.31 -2.84
C LYS A 94 -24.73 7.44 -1.31
N ARG A 95 -23.56 7.17 -0.72
CA ARG A 95 -23.25 7.40 0.70
C ARG A 95 -22.33 8.61 0.85
N ASP A 96 -22.56 9.42 1.88
CA ASP A 96 -21.77 10.62 2.20
C ASP A 96 -20.88 10.39 3.44
N PRO A 97 -19.60 10.82 3.44
CA PRO A 97 -18.83 11.34 2.31
C PRO A 97 -18.67 10.34 1.17
N GLY A 98 -18.54 10.82 -0.07
CA GLY A 98 -18.26 9.97 -1.23
C GLY A 98 -16.90 9.28 -1.12
N ALA A 99 -16.81 8.00 -1.45
CA ALA A 99 -15.62 7.18 -1.24
C ALA A 99 -15.57 5.94 -2.13
N TYR A 100 -14.38 5.37 -2.32
CA TYR A 100 -14.23 4.12 -3.04
C TYR A 100 -14.70 2.94 -2.18
N ALA A 101 -15.62 2.13 -2.71
CA ALA A 101 -16.10 0.91 -2.08
C ALA A 101 -15.24 -0.30 -2.45
N SER A 102 -15.22 -1.31 -1.59
CA SER A 102 -14.43 -2.56 -1.76
C SER A 102 -14.69 -3.30 -3.06
N TYR A 103 -15.84 -3.09 -3.69
CA TYR A 103 -16.19 -3.65 -4.98
C TYR A 103 -17.01 -2.66 -5.79
N ILE A 104 -17.09 -2.86 -7.11
CA ILE A 104 -18.00 -2.10 -7.98
C ILE A 104 -19.46 -2.28 -7.52
N GLU A 105 -20.34 -1.39 -7.96
CA GLU A 105 -21.75 -1.42 -7.56
C GLU A 105 -22.36 -2.82 -7.74
N LYS A 106 -22.83 -3.39 -6.62
CA LYS A 106 -23.43 -4.73 -6.52
C LYS A 106 -24.46 -4.74 -5.39
N THR A 107 -25.33 -5.76 -5.38
CA THR A 107 -26.21 -6.09 -4.26
C THR A 107 -25.75 -7.39 -3.59
N PRO A 108 -25.56 -7.44 -2.25
CA PRO A 108 -25.65 -6.31 -1.31
C PRO A 108 -24.58 -5.24 -1.58
N THR A 109 -24.85 -4.01 -1.15
CA THR A 109 -23.92 -2.88 -1.34
C THR A 109 -22.56 -3.20 -0.71
N PRO A 110 -21.44 -3.05 -1.44
CA PRO A 110 -20.12 -3.35 -0.90
C PRO A 110 -19.72 -2.44 0.26
N ASP A 111 -18.98 -3.02 1.21
CA ASP A 111 -18.38 -2.30 2.34
C ASP A 111 -17.38 -1.24 1.84
N ARG A 112 -17.20 -0.16 2.61
CA ARG A 112 -16.18 0.87 2.37
C ARG A 112 -15.13 0.80 3.48
N PHE A 113 -13.88 0.75 3.08
CA PHE A 113 -12.75 0.62 3.98
C PHE A 113 -11.93 1.91 3.98
N TYR A 114 -11.61 2.41 5.17
CA TYR A 114 -10.84 3.64 5.30
C TYR A 114 -9.44 3.45 4.76
N ASP A 115 -8.76 2.34 5.07
CA ASP A 115 -7.41 2.04 4.57
C ASP A 115 -7.35 1.87 3.04
N ASP A 116 -8.32 1.19 2.41
CA ASP A 116 -8.41 1.12 0.93
C ASP A 116 -8.36 2.51 0.29
N ASN A 117 -9.13 3.45 0.88
CA ASN A 117 -9.19 4.82 0.42
C ASN A 117 -7.88 5.58 0.70
N VAL A 118 -7.22 5.34 1.84
CA VAL A 118 -5.93 5.99 2.18
C VAL A 118 -4.88 5.73 1.09
N TRP A 119 -4.74 4.48 0.62
CA TRP A 119 -3.75 4.14 -0.41
C TRP A 119 -3.97 4.92 -1.70
N ILE A 120 -5.22 5.01 -2.14
CA ILE A 120 -5.63 5.75 -3.33
C ILE A 120 -5.37 7.25 -3.15
N GLY A 121 -5.68 7.79 -1.96
CA GLY A 121 -5.44 9.19 -1.61
C GLY A 121 -3.97 9.58 -1.64
N ILE A 122 -3.09 8.72 -1.13
CA ILE A 122 -1.63 8.91 -1.20
C ILE A 122 -1.18 9.01 -2.66
N ASP A 123 -1.61 8.08 -3.51
CA ASP A 123 -1.18 8.05 -4.91
C ASP A 123 -1.72 9.25 -5.72
N PHE A 124 -2.95 9.71 -5.46
CA PHE A 124 -3.46 10.95 -6.06
C PHE A 124 -2.70 12.19 -5.58
N THR A 125 -2.27 12.21 -4.32
CA THR A 125 -1.42 13.29 -3.80
C THR A 125 -0.05 13.29 -4.48
N ASP A 126 0.56 12.12 -4.63
CA ASP A 126 1.82 11.96 -5.38
C ASP A 126 1.65 12.40 -6.83
N LEU A 127 0.56 12.04 -7.51
CA LEU A 127 0.25 12.52 -8.86
C LEU A 127 0.14 14.04 -8.95
N TYR A 128 -0.56 14.67 -8.00
CA TYR A 128 -0.63 16.12 -7.94
C TYR A 128 0.77 16.74 -7.72
N LEU A 129 1.58 16.21 -6.81
CA LEU A 129 2.94 16.69 -6.59
C LEU A 129 3.81 16.58 -7.85
N LEU A 130 3.59 15.55 -8.67
CA LEU A 130 4.33 15.27 -9.90
C LEU A 130 3.90 16.08 -11.12
N THR A 131 2.63 16.48 -11.20
CA THR A 131 2.01 17.09 -12.41
C THR A 131 1.46 18.50 -12.18
N LYS A 132 1.12 18.83 -10.93
CA LYS A 132 0.39 20.03 -10.50
C LYS A 132 -1.03 20.17 -11.08
N GLU A 133 -1.59 19.09 -11.62
CA GLU A 133 -2.96 19.10 -12.14
C GLU A 133 -4.01 18.99 -11.01
N LYS A 134 -4.87 20.02 -10.91
CA LYS A 134 -5.85 20.16 -9.82
C LYS A 134 -6.84 19.00 -9.71
N LYS A 135 -7.09 18.25 -10.79
CA LYS A 135 -7.99 17.09 -10.79
C LYS A 135 -7.51 15.99 -9.83
N TYR A 136 -6.20 15.77 -9.71
CA TYR A 136 -5.65 14.79 -8.79
C TYR A 136 -5.73 15.27 -7.34
N LEU A 137 -5.44 16.55 -7.09
CA LEU A 137 -5.62 17.14 -5.76
C LEU A 137 -7.08 17.06 -5.31
N SER A 138 -8.02 17.34 -6.21
CA SER A 138 -9.46 17.28 -5.90
C SER A 138 -9.90 15.89 -5.47
N ARG A 139 -9.39 14.83 -6.15
CA ARG A 139 -9.63 13.44 -5.74
C ARG A 139 -8.96 13.13 -4.41
N ALA A 140 -7.71 13.52 -4.21
CA ALA A 140 -7.02 13.35 -2.93
C ALA A 140 -7.78 14.01 -1.77
N THR A 141 -8.24 15.25 -1.91
CA THR A 141 -9.00 15.95 -0.87
C THR A 141 -10.36 15.31 -0.61
N ALA A 142 -11.05 14.83 -1.66
CA ALA A 142 -12.32 14.11 -1.49
C ALA A 142 -12.13 12.79 -0.71
N THR A 143 -11.09 12.03 -1.06
CA THR A 143 -10.71 10.82 -0.31
C THR A 143 -10.37 11.16 1.14
N TRP A 144 -9.60 12.24 1.40
CA TRP A 144 -9.28 12.64 2.77
C TRP A 144 -10.52 12.93 3.61
N ASN A 145 -11.54 13.59 3.03
CA ASN A 145 -12.80 13.86 3.75
C ASN A 145 -13.48 12.57 4.23
N PHE A 146 -13.40 11.50 3.43
CA PHE A 146 -13.86 10.17 3.87
C PHE A 146 -12.97 9.59 4.97
N ILE A 147 -11.65 9.70 4.88
CA ILE A 147 -10.73 9.23 5.94
C ILE A 147 -11.00 9.94 7.27
N GLU A 148 -11.20 11.26 7.22
CA GLU A 148 -11.46 12.08 8.39
C GLU A 148 -12.79 11.72 9.09
N SER A 149 -13.82 11.31 8.33
CA SER A 149 -15.09 10.82 8.89
C SER A 149 -14.97 9.49 9.65
N GLY A 150 -13.84 8.78 9.48
CA GLY A 150 -13.49 7.57 10.21
C GLY A 150 -12.83 7.82 11.57
N THR A 151 -12.72 9.08 12.01
CA THR A 151 -12.14 9.44 13.31
C THR A 151 -13.20 9.86 14.32
N ASP A 152 -12.92 9.61 15.60
CA ASP A 152 -13.71 10.12 16.74
C ASP A 152 -12.83 10.15 18.00
N SER A 153 -13.41 10.50 19.16
CA SER A 153 -12.69 10.56 20.44
C SER A 153 -12.55 9.20 21.16
N ILE A 154 -13.13 8.11 20.63
CA ILE A 154 -13.02 6.78 21.26
C ILE A 154 -11.56 6.31 21.17
N LEU A 155 -11.04 5.75 22.28
CA LEU A 155 -9.63 5.43 22.47
C LEU A 155 -8.68 6.64 22.30
N GLY A 156 -9.19 7.86 22.51
CA GLY A 156 -8.41 9.10 22.40
C GLY A 156 -8.07 9.51 20.97
N GLY A 157 -8.68 8.89 19.96
CA GLY A 157 -8.44 9.21 18.56
C GLY A 157 -8.39 7.97 17.66
N GLY A 158 -7.73 8.15 16.51
CA GLY A 158 -7.48 7.10 15.54
C GLY A 158 -8.64 6.86 14.56
N ILE A 159 -8.30 6.27 13.42
CA ILE A 159 -9.18 5.94 12.30
C ILE A 159 -9.64 4.49 12.42
N TYR A 160 -10.94 4.24 12.23
CA TYR A 160 -11.50 2.90 12.10
C TYR A 160 -11.03 2.18 10.83
N TRP A 161 -11.18 0.86 10.76
CA TRP A 161 -10.84 0.11 9.54
C TRP A 161 -11.95 0.09 8.49
N CYS A 162 -13.13 -0.37 8.89
CA CYS A 162 -14.31 -0.49 8.01
C CYS A 162 -15.41 0.48 8.47
N GLU A 163 -16.00 1.21 7.52
CA GLU A 163 -17.08 2.16 7.82
C GLU A 163 -18.30 1.46 8.44
N GLN A 164 -18.67 0.29 7.90
CA GLN A 164 -19.84 -0.48 8.33
C GLN A 164 -19.61 -1.21 9.66
N LYS A 165 -18.35 -1.48 10.03
CA LYS A 165 -17.97 -2.32 11.16
C LYS A 165 -16.84 -1.68 11.96
N LYS A 166 -17.22 -0.64 12.72
CA LYS A 166 -16.33 0.19 13.54
C LYS A 166 -15.91 -0.49 14.85
N PHE A 167 -15.26 -1.65 14.77
CA PHE A 167 -14.91 -2.48 15.94
C PHE A 167 -13.52 -2.24 16.53
N SER A 168 -12.63 -1.61 15.77
CA SER A 168 -11.23 -1.41 16.16
C SER A 168 -10.63 -0.20 15.45
N LYS A 169 -9.57 0.34 16.04
CA LYS A 169 -8.68 1.32 15.43
C LYS A 169 -7.40 0.60 15.02
N ASN A 170 -7.02 0.69 13.74
CA ASN A 170 -6.01 -0.20 13.16
C ASN A 170 -4.78 0.59 12.69
N THR A 171 -3.58 0.04 12.84
CA THR A 171 -2.36 0.65 12.29
C THR A 171 -2.47 0.82 10.77
N CYS A 172 -3.14 -0.09 10.08
CA CYS A 172 -3.34 -0.06 8.62
C CYS A 172 -4.15 1.15 8.12
N SER A 173 -4.98 1.78 8.95
CA SER A 173 -5.72 2.99 8.60
C SER A 173 -5.01 4.25 9.13
N ASN A 174 -4.31 4.13 10.26
CA ASN A 174 -3.72 5.26 10.97
C ASN A 174 -2.32 5.65 10.50
N ALA A 175 -1.42 4.68 10.37
CA ALA A 175 -0.05 4.93 9.92
C ALA A 175 0.01 5.51 8.50
N PRO A 176 -0.67 4.93 7.48
CA PRO A 176 -0.74 5.56 6.17
C PRO A 176 -1.66 6.79 6.17
N GLY A 177 -2.63 6.90 7.08
CA GLY A 177 -3.40 8.13 7.28
C GLY A 177 -2.50 9.31 7.68
N ALA A 178 -1.51 9.08 8.54
CA ALA A 178 -0.48 10.06 8.86
C ALA A 178 0.36 10.45 7.64
N VAL A 179 0.82 9.46 6.86
CA VAL A 179 1.56 9.70 5.59
C VAL A 179 0.73 10.53 4.62
N PHE A 180 -0.55 10.20 4.45
CA PHE A 180 -1.46 10.89 3.54
C PHE A 180 -1.66 12.35 3.94
N ALA A 181 -1.96 12.62 5.22
CA ALA A 181 -2.08 14.00 5.71
C ALA A 181 -0.77 14.79 5.52
N LEU A 182 0.39 14.22 5.85
CA LEU A 182 1.67 14.91 5.70
C LEU A 182 2.00 15.22 4.23
N LYS A 183 1.63 14.33 3.30
CA LYS A 183 1.75 14.59 1.85
C LYS A 183 0.75 15.66 1.37
N LEU A 184 -0.47 15.69 1.91
CA LEU A 184 -1.42 16.76 1.62
C LEU A 184 -0.92 18.11 2.13
N PHE A 185 -0.25 18.14 3.28
CA PHE A 185 0.44 19.34 3.77
C PHE A 185 1.53 19.79 2.78
N GLU A 186 2.38 18.88 2.28
CA GLU A 186 3.36 19.21 1.24
C GLU A 186 2.70 19.75 -0.03
N ALA A 187 1.56 19.17 -0.43
CA ALA A 187 0.83 19.56 -1.63
C ALA A 187 0.15 20.94 -1.52
N THR A 188 -0.38 21.28 -0.34
CA THR A 188 -1.30 22.42 -0.18
C THR A 188 -0.75 23.55 0.69
N SER A 189 0.28 23.26 1.50
CA SER A 189 0.75 24.13 2.59
C SER A 189 -0.31 24.44 3.67
N ASP A 190 -1.45 23.75 3.70
CA ASP A 190 -2.46 23.90 4.76
C ASP A 190 -2.00 23.15 6.02
N SER A 191 -1.67 23.92 7.07
CA SER A 191 -1.18 23.39 8.34
C SER A 191 -2.18 22.47 9.05
N SER A 192 -3.47 22.52 8.71
CA SER A 192 -4.46 21.59 9.24
C SER A 192 -4.07 20.13 8.96
N TYR A 193 -3.56 19.85 7.75
CA TYR A 193 -3.09 18.52 7.38
C TYR A 193 -1.82 18.10 8.14
N PHE A 194 -0.90 19.03 8.40
CA PHE A 194 0.27 18.75 9.24
C PHE A 194 -0.15 18.31 10.64
N HIS A 195 -1.07 19.04 11.28
CA HIS A 195 -1.57 18.69 12.61
C HIS A 195 -2.31 17.35 12.62
N LYS A 196 -3.17 17.09 11.63
CA LYS A 196 -3.86 15.79 11.48
C LYS A 196 -2.86 14.64 11.34
N GLY A 197 -1.86 14.80 10.47
CA GLY A 197 -0.82 13.78 10.25
C GLY A 197 0.03 13.52 11.48
N LYS A 198 0.46 14.58 12.17
CA LYS A 198 1.21 14.48 13.43
C LYS A 198 0.38 13.78 14.52
N ASN A 199 -0.88 14.17 14.69
CA ASN A 199 -1.75 13.57 15.70
C ASN A 199 -1.99 12.07 15.44
N LEU A 200 -2.21 11.67 14.18
CA LEU A 200 -2.34 10.25 13.82
C LEU A 200 -1.06 9.46 14.10
N TYR A 201 0.11 10.02 13.79
CA TYR A 201 1.39 9.41 14.11
C TYR A 201 1.57 9.20 15.63
N GLU A 202 1.36 10.26 16.41
CA GLU A 202 1.53 10.22 17.86
C GLU A 202 0.53 9.28 18.54
N TRP A 203 -0.73 9.28 18.10
CA TRP A 203 -1.75 8.35 18.58
C TRP A 203 -1.38 6.90 18.27
N THR A 204 -0.94 6.61 17.04
CA THR A 204 -0.56 5.25 16.63
C THR A 204 0.64 4.76 17.42
N LYS A 205 1.65 5.61 17.59
CA LYS A 205 2.83 5.30 18.41
C LYS A 205 2.47 5.03 19.87
N ALA A 206 1.62 5.86 20.47
CA ALA A 206 1.23 5.72 21.87
C ALA A 206 0.46 4.41 22.15
N ASN A 207 -0.41 3.99 21.21
CA ASN A 207 -1.33 2.88 21.43
C ASN A 207 -0.85 1.54 20.84
N LEU A 208 -0.09 1.55 19.74
CA LEU A 208 0.15 0.34 18.93
C LEU A 208 1.64 0.02 18.73
N GLN A 209 2.59 0.85 19.22
CA GLN A 209 4.00 0.51 19.17
C GLN A 209 4.40 -0.45 20.30
N ASP A 210 5.05 -1.55 19.94
CA ASP A 210 5.75 -2.39 20.90
C ASP A 210 7.03 -1.68 21.37
N LYS A 211 7.09 -1.33 22.65
CA LYS A 211 8.24 -0.63 23.24
C LYS A 211 9.53 -1.45 23.28
N LYS A 212 9.46 -2.77 23.04
CA LYS A 212 10.65 -3.65 23.11
C LYS A 212 11.43 -3.65 21.79
N ASP A 213 10.74 -3.59 20.67
CA ASP A 213 11.36 -3.70 19.34
C ASP A 213 10.91 -2.61 18.37
N TYR A 214 10.15 -1.62 18.80
CA TYR A 214 9.69 -0.48 17.99
C TYR A 214 8.76 -0.82 16.82
N LEU A 215 8.36 -2.08 16.67
CA LEU A 215 7.41 -2.51 15.65
C LEU A 215 5.97 -2.26 16.08
N PHE A 216 5.07 -2.23 15.11
CA PHE A 216 3.68 -1.86 15.33
C PHE A 216 2.75 -3.08 15.25
N TYR A 217 1.91 -3.19 16.27
CA TYR A 217 0.80 -4.14 16.35
C TYR A 217 -0.29 -3.81 15.35
N ASP A 218 -1.23 -4.72 15.15
CA ASP A 218 -2.23 -4.61 14.09
C ASP A 218 -3.33 -3.61 14.44
N ASN A 219 -4.00 -3.81 15.58
CA ASN A 219 -5.12 -2.99 16.00
C ASN A 219 -5.36 -3.00 17.50
N ILE A 220 -6.19 -2.07 17.95
CA ILE A 220 -6.79 -2.03 19.28
C ILE A 220 -8.32 -2.02 19.14
N ASN A 221 -9.00 -2.95 19.80
CA ASN A 221 -10.47 -3.01 19.80
C ASN A 221 -11.07 -1.98 20.77
N LEU A 222 -12.39 -1.76 20.72
CA LEU A 222 -13.05 -0.75 21.57
C LEU A 222 -13.02 -1.06 23.07
N ASN A 223 -12.69 -2.29 23.46
CA ASN A 223 -12.48 -2.68 24.86
C ASN A 223 -11.03 -2.41 25.33
N GLY A 224 -10.15 -1.93 24.44
CA GLY A 224 -8.76 -1.65 24.72
C GLY A 224 -7.82 -2.85 24.57
N GLU A 225 -8.30 -3.97 24.03
CA GLU A 225 -7.46 -5.15 23.78
C GLU A 225 -6.69 -4.99 22.47
N ILE A 226 -5.40 -5.31 22.50
CA ILE A 226 -4.48 -5.14 21.37
C ILE A 226 -4.26 -6.48 20.66
N GLU A 227 -4.50 -6.51 19.34
CA GLU A 227 -4.08 -7.60 18.45
C GLU A 227 -2.60 -7.40 18.09
N LYS A 228 -1.73 -8.25 18.67
CA LYS A 228 -0.27 -8.03 18.67
C LYS A 228 0.44 -8.58 17.42
N THR A 229 -0.30 -9.07 16.43
CA THR A 229 0.29 -9.45 15.15
C THR A 229 1.01 -8.27 14.51
N LYS A 230 2.22 -8.52 13.98
CA LYS A 230 3.07 -7.50 13.35
C LYS A 230 3.13 -7.75 11.86
N PHE A 231 2.70 -6.76 11.08
CA PHE A 231 2.78 -6.78 9.63
C PHE A 231 3.78 -5.75 9.10
N ALA A 232 4.49 -6.10 8.02
CA ALA A 232 5.58 -5.28 7.47
C ALA A 232 5.11 -3.86 7.11
N TYR A 233 3.95 -3.73 6.48
CA TYR A 233 3.40 -2.43 6.05
C TYR A 233 3.01 -1.51 7.21
N ASN A 234 2.55 -2.06 8.34
CA ASN A 234 2.20 -1.27 9.53
C ASN A 234 3.41 -0.49 10.05
N SER A 235 4.52 -1.20 10.29
CA SER A 235 5.76 -0.58 10.76
C SER A 235 6.42 0.26 9.64
N GLY A 236 6.30 -0.19 8.40
CA GLY A 236 6.76 0.52 7.21
C GLY A 236 6.16 1.92 7.03
N GLN A 237 4.85 2.06 7.25
CA GLN A 237 4.18 3.36 7.16
C GLN A 237 4.49 4.27 8.35
N MET A 238 4.69 3.72 9.54
CA MET A 238 5.17 4.51 10.67
C MET A 238 6.60 5.03 10.45
N MET A 239 7.48 4.22 9.85
CA MET A 239 8.79 4.68 9.38
C MET A 239 8.65 5.82 8.35
N GLN A 240 7.74 5.68 7.38
CA GLN A 240 7.51 6.73 6.37
C GLN A 240 6.97 8.03 7.01
N ALA A 241 5.99 7.93 7.91
CA ALA A 241 5.42 9.07 8.61
C ALA A 241 6.46 9.79 9.48
N ALA A 242 7.29 9.05 10.22
CA ALA A 242 8.40 9.62 11.00
C ALA A 242 9.40 10.38 10.10
N ALA A 243 9.79 9.79 8.97
CA ALA A 243 10.65 10.45 7.99
C ALA A 243 10.03 11.75 7.44
N LEU A 244 8.73 11.75 7.13
CA LEU A 244 8.01 12.95 6.67
C LEU A 244 7.89 14.01 7.77
N LEU A 245 7.63 13.62 9.02
CA LEU A 245 7.60 14.54 10.17
C LEU A 245 8.97 15.19 10.39
N TYR A 246 10.06 14.44 10.29
CA TYR A 246 11.40 15.02 10.31
C TYR A 246 11.61 16.02 9.17
N LYS A 247 11.16 15.72 7.95
CA LYS A 247 11.28 16.66 6.82
C LYS A 247 10.55 17.97 7.10
N CYS A 248 9.37 17.92 7.70
CA CYS A 248 8.53 19.07 8.03
C CYS A 248 9.09 19.89 9.20
N THR A 249 9.57 19.23 10.26
CA THR A 249 9.88 19.87 11.55
C THR A 249 11.37 20.08 11.81
N LYS A 250 12.23 19.29 11.17
CA LYS A 250 13.66 19.14 11.47
C LYS A 250 13.95 18.65 12.91
N ASP A 251 12.95 18.13 13.61
CA ASP A 251 13.14 17.55 14.94
C ASP A 251 13.83 16.18 14.82
N GLY A 252 15.08 16.09 15.28
CA GLY A 252 15.91 14.90 15.18
C GLY A 252 15.34 13.66 15.86
N SER A 253 14.37 13.80 16.77
CA SER A 253 13.68 12.66 17.38
C SER A 253 12.94 11.81 16.34
N TYR A 254 12.24 12.43 15.39
CA TYR A 254 11.52 11.70 14.33
C TYR A 254 12.48 10.97 13.37
N LEU A 255 13.66 11.53 13.09
CA LEU A 255 14.66 10.84 12.28
C LEU A 255 15.19 9.60 13.02
N LYS A 256 15.49 9.75 14.32
CA LYS A 256 15.94 8.63 15.14
C LYS A 256 14.89 7.52 15.19
N GLU A 257 13.63 7.88 15.37
CA GLU A 257 12.50 6.94 15.36
C GLU A 257 12.38 6.20 14.02
N ALA A 258 12.48 6.91 12.89
CA ALA A 258 12.46 6.29 11.57
C ALA A 258 13.61 5.27 11.42
N GLN A 259 14.80 5.59 11.91
CA GLN A 259 15.97 4.70 11.86
C GLN A 259 15.82 3.46 12.76
N ASP A 260 15.28 3.64 13.97
CA ASP A 260 15.04 2.53 14.91
C ASP A 260 13.97 1.58 14.33
N ILE A 261 12.88 2.12 13.79
CA ILE A 261 11.86 1.31 13.10
C ILE A 261 12.47 0.60 11.88
N ALA A 262 13.29 1.27 11.07
CA ALA A 262 13.94 0.67 9.90
C ALA A 262 14.82 -0.54 10.29
N GLN A 263 15.60 -0.41 11.35
CA GLN A 263 16.46 -1.48 11.84
C GLN A 263 15.64 -2.66 12.40
N SER A 264 14.55 -2.39 13.11
CA SER A 264 13.64 -3.42 13.60
C SER A 264 12.88 -4.13 12.48
N CYS A 265 12.41 -3.39 11.48
CA CYS A 265 11.76 -3.94 10.30
C CYS A 265 12.69 -4.91 9.58
N HIS A 266 13.94 -4.52 9.36
CA HIS A 266 14.96 -5.38 8.75
C HIS A 266 15.18 -6.66 9.56
N ASN A 267 15.31 -6.56 10.89
CA ASN A 267 15.59 -7.72 11.74
C ASN A 267 14.41 -8.69 11.85
N TYR A 268 13.17 -8.18 11.81
CA TYR A 268 11.98 -8.99 12.04
C TYR A 268 11.39 -9.55 10.75
N PHE A 269 11.27 -8.72 9.71
CA PHE A 269 10.59 -9.09 8.46
C PHE A 269 11.50 -9.69 7.39
N PHE A 270 12.78 -9.93 7.70
CA PHE A 270 13.70 -10.64 6.82
C PHE A 270 14.31 -11.86 7.53
N TYR A 271 14.81 -12.81 6.76
CA TYR A 271 15.56 -13.96 7.26
C TYR A 271 16.63 -14.40 6.29
N ASP A 272 17.72 -14.94 6.83
CA ASP A 272 18.80 -15.49 6.02
C ASP A 272 18.36 -16.79 5.33
N TYR A 273 18.63 -16.86 4.02
CA TYR A 273 18.32 -17.99 3.17
C TYR A 273 19.55 -18.34 2.34
N THR A 274 19.83 -19.64 2.25
CA THR A 274 20.86 -20.17 1.34
C THR A 274 20.18 -20.86 0.19
N THR A 275 20.39 -20.34 -1.02
CA THR A 275 19.85 -20.92 -2.26
C THR A 275 20.43 -22.31 -2.50
N ASN A 276 19.77 -23.11 -3.35
CA ASN A 276 20.28 -24.43 -3.76
C ASN A 276 21.68 -24.39 -4.42
N LYS A 277 22.12 -23.21 -4.89
CA LYS A 277 23.46 -22.98 -5.46
C LYS A 277 24.47 -22.43 -4.43
N GLY A 278 24.13 -22.41 -3.14
CA GLY A 278 25.00 -21.95 -2.05
C GLY A 278 25.08 -20.44 -1.86
N ALA A 279 24.40 -19.63 -2.69
CA ALA A 279 24.36 -18.18 -2.50
C ALA A 279 23.52 -17.82 -1.27
N LYS A 280 24.04 -16.93 -0.40
CA LYS A 280 23.34 -16.40 0.77
C LYS A 280 22.61 -15.11 0.41
N ILE A 281 21.33 -15.04 0.74
CA ILE A 281 20.46 -13.89 0.53
C ILE A 281 19.51 -13.73 1.73
N SER A 282 19.14 -12.51 2.09
CA SER A 282 18.15 -12.27 3.13
C SER A 282 16.78 -12.05 2.49
N LEU A 283 15.82 -12.98 2.65
CA LEU A 283 14.50 -12.89 2.00
C LEU A 283 13.47 -12.22 2.91
N PRO A 284 12.51 -11.45 2.36
CA PRO A 284 11.41 -10.90 3.14
C PRO A 284 10.41 -12.00 3.56
N LYS A 285 9.69 -11.74 4.65
CA LYS A 285 8.62 -12.59 5.21
C LYS A 285 7.25 -12.00 4.90
N GLY A 286 6.29 -12.88 4.66
CA GLY A 286 4.89 -12.51 4.51
C GLY A 286 4.54 -12.00 3.11
N ASP A 287 3.49 -11.19 3.04
CA ASP A 287 2.91 -10.75 1.78
C ASP A 287 3.83 -9.76 0.99
N ILE A 288 3.81 -9.89 -0.33
CA ILE A 288 4.64 -9.08 -1.23
C ILE A 288 4.20 -7.61 -1.26
N TRP A 289 2.90 -7.34 -1.22
CA TRP A 289 2.40 -5.98 -1.13
C TRP A 289 2.70 -5.37 0.26
N PHE A 290 2.61 -6.14 1.34
CA PHE A 290 3.07 -5.66 2.66
C PHE A 290 4.54 -5.26 2.66
N THR A 291 5.38 -6.08 2.01
CA THR A 291 6.81 -5.79 1.81
C THR A 291 7.02 -4.54 0.94
N THR A 292 6.21 -4.34 -0.09
CA THR A 292 6.26 -3.18 -0.99
C THR A 292 5.90 -1.89 -0.26
N VAL A 293 4.85 -1.90 0.56
CA VAL A 293 4.47 -0.73 1.35
C VAL A 293 5.52 -0.42 2.42
N MET A 294 6.15 -1.45 3.00
CA MET A 294 7.31 -1.26 3.87
C MET A 294 8.50 -0.62 3.14
N TYR A 295 8.73 -1.02 1.90
CA TYR A 295 9.79 -0.44 1.06
C TYR A 295 9.61 1.07 0.86
N ARG A 296 8.37 1.58 0.77
CA ARG A 296 8.08 3.03 0.66
C ARG A 296 8.74 3.82 1.80
N GLY A 297 8.66 3.34 3.04
CA GLY A 297 9.28 4.01 4.18
C GLY A 297 10.82 3.94 4.17
N PHE A 298 11.41 2.83 3.72
CA PHE A 298 12.87 2.74 3.54
C PHE A 298 13.37 3.73 2.49
N ILE A 299 12.62 3.93 1.40
CA ILE A 299 12.93 4.93 0.37
C ILE A 299 12.83 6.35 0.92
N GLU A 300 11.77 6.64 1.67
CA GLU A 300 11.56 7.95 2.29
C GLU A 300 12.72 8.30 3.24
N LEU A 301 13.14 7.34 4.07
CA LEU A 301 14.27 7.46 4.98
C LEU A 301 15.60 7.63 4.24
N TYR A 302 15.87 6.81 3.22
CA TYR A 302 17.06 6.96 2.37
C TYR A 302 17.12 8.34 1.70
N GLY A 303 15.95 8.91 1.36
CA GLY A 303 15.84 10.28 0.86
C GLY A 303 16.46 11.32 1.80
N ILE A 304 16.51 11.03 3.10
CA ILE A 304 17.02 11.89 4.17
C ILE A 304 18.46 11.54 4.54
N ASP A 305 18.71 10.30 4.95
CA ASP A 305 19.99 9.90 5.59
C ASP A 305 21.04 9.35 4.61
N LYS A 306 20.63 9.07 3.37
CA LYS A 306 21.46 8.48 2.30
C LYS A 306 22.10 7.14 2.67
N ASN A 307 21.58 6.43 3.67
CA ASN A 307 22.07 5.10 4.05
C ASN A 307 21.53 4.03 3.08
N ARG A 308 22.42 3.53 2.23
CA ARG A 308 22.05 2.54 1.20
C ARG A 308 21.77 1.13 1.72
N LYS A 309 22.11 0.82 2.98
CA LYS A 309 22.02 -0.55 3.54
C LYS A 309 20.73 -1.26 3.14
N TYR A 310 19.57 -0.68 3.47
CA TYR A 310 18.27 -1.30 3.21
C TYR A 310 17.89 -1.28 1.73
N ILE A 311 18.26 -0.23 0.99
CA ILE A 311 18.01 -0.16 -0.46
C ILE A 311 18.76 -1.28 -1.19
N ASP A 312 20.00 -1.54 -0.82
CA ASP A 312 20.81 -2.59 -1.43
C ASP A 312 20.28 -4.00 -1.06
N PHE A 313 19.67 -4.19 0.12
CA PHE A 313 18.92 -5.41 0.46
C PHE A 313 17.73 -5.63 -0.50
N PHE A 314 16.85 -4.63 -0.64
CA PHE A 314 15.72 -4.71 -1.57
C PHE A 314 16.17 -4.91 -3.01
N LYS A 315 17.26 -4.27 -3.45
CA LYS A 315 17.84 -4.50 -4.77
C LYS A 315 18.20 -5.97 -4.96
N SER A 316 18.90 -6.55 -3.98
CA SER A 316 19.34 -7.95 -4.02
C SER A 316 18.14 -8.91 -4.04
N ASN A 317 17.09 -8.61 -3.29
CA ASN A 317 15.83 -9.36 -3.32
C ASN A 317 15.14 -9.27 -4.67
N LEU A 318 15.01 -8.08 -5.24
CA LEU A 318 14.33 -7.88 -6.52
C LEU A 318 15.12 -8.48 -7.69
N ASP A 319 16.45 -8.50 -7.62
CA ASP A 319 17.32 -9.24 -8.54
C ASP A 319 17.09 -10.75 -8.42
N TYR A 320 16.95 -11.28 -7.20
CA TYR A 320 16.62 -12.68 -6.97
C TYR A 320 15.21 -13.03 -7.49
N ALA A 321 14.19 -12.26 -7.13
CA ALA A 321 12.82 -12.46 -7.58
C ALA A 321 12.70 -12.47 -9.10
N TRP A 322 13.44 -11.59 -9.78
CA TRP A 322 13.47 -11.52 -11.23
C TRP A 322 13.94 -12.83 -11.88
N ASN A 323 14.96 -13.46 -11.28
CA ASN A 323 15.62 -14.62 -11.84
C ASN A 323 14.97 -15.95 -11.44
N TYR A 324 14.24 -15.98 -10.31
CA TYR A 324 13.77 -17.25 -9.72
C TYR A 324 12.27 -17.30 -9.45
N MET A 325 11.61 -16.19 -9.13
CA MET A 325 10.17 -16.17 -8.84
C MET A 325 9.30 -15.90 -10.08
N ARG A 326 9.88 -15.24 -11.10
CA ARG A 326 9.20 -14.86 -12.34
C ARG A 326 9.05 -16.04 -13.30
N GLU A 327 7.86 -16.20 -13.86
CA GLU A 327 7.54 -17.20 -14.90
C GLU A 327 7.61 -16.63 -16.32
N ASP A 328 7.54 -17.50 -17.32
CA ASP A 328 7.62 -17.15 -18.75
C ASP A 328 6.50 -16.20 -19.19
N ASN A 329 5.32 -16.30 -18.58
CA ASN A 329 4.19 -15.38 -18.79
C ASN A 329 4.45 -13.98 -18.20
N GLY A 330 5.53 -13.81 -17.43
CA GLY A 330 5.98 -12.57 -16.82
C GLY A 330 5.41 -12.24 -15.46
N LEU A 331 4.65 -13.16 -14.85
CA LEU A 331 4.10 -13.04 -13.52
C LEU A 331 5.02 -13.67 -12.47
N PHE A 332 4.90 -13.25 -11.23
CA PHE A 332 5.70 -13.69 -10.09
C PHE A 332 4.90 -14.61 -9.18
N ASN A 333 5.54 -15.67 -8.70
CA ASN A 333 5.05 -16.46 -7.57
C ASN A 333 5.25 -15.70 -6.26
N LYS A 334 4.43 -15.97 -5.25
CA LYS A 334 4.50 -15.31 -3.94
C LYS A 334 5.60 -15.85 -3.03
N ASP A 335 6.04 -17.09 -3.27
CA ASP A 335 7.07 -17.75 -2.49
C ASP A 335 8.45 -17.21 -2.85
N TRP A 336 9.03 -16.42 -1.95
CA TRP A 336 10.36 -15.84 -2.09
C TRP A 336 11.49 -16.87 -2.14
N THR A 337 11.27 -18.11 -1.73
CA THR A 337 12.28 -19.18 -1.87
C THR A 337 12.31 -19.77 -3.28
N ALA A 338 11.31 -19.45 -4.12
CA ALA A 338 11.10 -20.02 -5.44
C ALA A 338 11.03 -21.56 -5.47
N GLN A 339 10.70 -22.19 -4.33
CA GLN A 339 10.56 -23.64 -4.23
C GLN A 339 9.16 -24.11 -4.63
N THR A 340 8.17 -23.24 -4.50
CA THR A 340 6.78 -23.49 -4.89
C THR A 340 6.33 -22.54 -5.99
N LYS A 341 5.34 -23.00 -6.77
CA LYS A 341 4.65 -22.19 -7.78
C LYS A 341 3.19 -22.05 -7.39
N ASP A 342 2.63 -20.89 -7.64
CA ASP A 342 1.21 -20.63 -7.45
C ASP A 342 0.42 -21.11 -8.67
N ASP A 343 -0.58 -21.95 -8.43
CA ASP A 343 -1.55 -22.38 -9.45
C ASP A 343 -2.34 -21.20 -10.03
N SER A 344 -2.55 -20.16 -9.21
CA SER A 344 -3.19 -18.91 -9.60
C SER A 344 -2.57 -17.75 -8.81
N LYS A 345 -2.21 -16.70 -9.53
CA LYS A 345 -1.46 -15.54 -9.02
C LYS A 345 -2.43 -14.40 -8.72
N TRP A 346 -2.27 -13.78 -7.57
CA TRP A 346 -3.11 -12.68 -7.11
C TRP A 346 -2.70 -11.36 -7.75
N LEU A 347 -3.67 -10.55 -8.18
CA LEU A 347 -3.44 -9.29 -8.90
C LEU A 347 -2.56 -8.31 -8.10
N LEU A 348 -2.84 -8.14 -6.80
CA LEU A 348 -2.13 -7.17 -5.97
C LEU A 348 -0.63 -7.46 -5.90
N THR A 349 -0.27 -8.74 -5.74
CA THR A 349 1.12 -9.21 -5.76
C THR A 349 1.85 -8.75 -7.01
N GLN A 350 1.20 -8.82 -8.17
CA GLN A 350 1.86 -8.48 -9.43
C GLN A 350 2.09 -6.97 -9.55
N PHE A 351 1.09 -6.15 -9.19
CA PHE A 351 1.26 -4.71 -9.18
C PHE A 351 2.28 -4.24 -8.14
N ALA A 352 2.35 -4.90 -6.99
CA ALA A 352 3.37 -4.67 -5.97
C ALA A 352 4.79 -4.88 -6.52
N MET A 353 5.02 -5.94 -7.30
CA MET A 353 6.30 -6.15 -8.00
C MET A 353 6.61 -5.02 -8.99
N VAL A 354 5.63 -4.57 -9.77
CA VAL A 354 5.81 -3.42 -10.69
C VAL A 354 6.22 -2.17 -9.93
N GLU A 355 5.54 -1.85 -8.83
CA GLU A 355 5.86 -0.72 -7.98
C GLU A 355 7.30 -0.81 -7.45
N MET A 356 7.68 -1.95 -6.86
CA MET A 356 9.04 -2.13 -6.33
C MET A 356 10.12 -1.95 -7.42
N TYR A 357 9.94 -2.56 -8.61
CA TYR A 357 10.89 -2.40 -9.71
C TYR A 357 10.94 -0.98 -10.27
N ALA A 358 9.82 -0.27 -10.29
CA ALA A 358 9.77 1.12 -10.72
C ALA A 358 10.52 2.00 -9.72
N ARG A 359 10.22 1.88 -8.42
CA ARG A 359 10.84 2.67 -7.36
C ARG A 359 12.35 2.43 -7.24
N LEU A 360 12.82 1.19 -7.36
CA LEU A 360 14.24 0.85 -7.31
C LEU A 360 15.07 1.58 -8.38
N ASN A 361 14.50 1.85 -9.55
CA ASN A 361 15.21 2.51 -10.65
C ASN A 361 15.69 3.93 -10.32
N LYS A 362 15.09 4.58 -9.30
CA LYS A 362 15.40 5.95 -8.90
C LYS A 362 16.57 6.07 -7.91
N LEU A 363 17.06 4.95 -7.39
CA LEU A 363 17.93 4.86 -6.20
C LEU A 363 19.28 4.22 -6.53
#